data_AF-A0A736JGJ1-F1
#
_entry.id   AF-A0A736JGJ1-F1
#
_cell.length_a   1.000
_cell.length_b   1.000
_cell.length_c   1.000
_cell.angle_alpha   90.00
_cell.angle_beta   90.00
_cell.angle_gamma   90.00
#
_symmetry.space_group_name_H-M   'P 1'
#
loop_
_entity.id
_entity.type
_entity.pdbx_description
1 polymer ?
#
loop_
_entity_poly.entity_id
_entity_poly.type
_entity_poly.pdbx_seq_one_letter_code
_entity_poly.pdbx_strand_id
1 'polypeptide(L)'
;MLETLSFTERDEFQRRNIAENIIKLLKPEADISPLVIDGAWGTGKSEFSIKLKNLIIEQETESKVVYVDAFKGDHAESPLLLITSAIASILPEEEKQNFIKRSLPAIRFGLKTVLKAGAGWFLRQEASEVAEEFQDAMKKASNAAIDGTIENILEDHMESEKNINSLKSCIEDISNKQKIVIIIDELDRCKPSFSTNIIETIKHIFDINNVFFILVTNTEQLKASINHIYGYSINSQKYLDKFIKYTITLPDTCLINGHNVCKTSVIYWDHLVGETTLLNKINSLVGSFICDLIQRTNLSLRETQTFSRNLNIFRLLNDNECKSNDPFINMIVVVAVF
;
A
#
# COMPACT_ATOMS: atom_id res chain seq x y z
N MET A 1 2.53 -9.17 -14.11
CA MET A 1 3.10 -7.95 -14.73
C MET A 1 3.62 -6.96 -13.70
N LEU A 2 2.97 -6.80 -12.53
CA LEU A 2 3.45 -5.90 -11.48
C LEU A 2 4.71 -6.41 -10.73
N GLU A 3 4.89 -7.72 -10.52
CA GLU A 3 5.98 -8.22 -9.66
C GLU A 3 7.41 -7.95 -10.18
N THR A 4 7.58 -7.69 -11.47
CA THR A 4 8.90 -7.54 -12.11
C THR A 4 9.36 -6.09 -12.24
N LEU A 5 8.53 -5.10 -11.86
CA LEU A 5 8.85 -3.69 -12.08
C LEU A 5 10.14 -3.28 -11.36
N SER A 6 11.06 -2.63 -12.08
CA SER A 6 12.31 -2.12 -11.53
C SER A 6 12.57 -0.66 -11.92
N PHE A 7 13.33 0.06 -11.08
CA PHE A 7 13.88 1.37 -11.41
C PHE A 7 14.91 1.32 -12.56
N THR A 8 15.52 0.15 -12.83
CA THR A 8 16.42 -0.02 -13.97
C THR A 8 15.68 -0.11 -15.31
N GLU A 9 14.45 -0.60 -15.31
CA GLU A 9 13.61 -0.69 -16.51
C GLU A 9 13.08 0.70 -16.90
N ARG A 10 12.56 1.46 -15.92
CA ARG A 10 12.13 2.85 -16.12
C ARG A 10 12.11 3.63 -14.80
N ASP A 11 12.62 4.86 -14.83
CA ASP A 11 12.56 5.82 -13.72
C ASP A 11 12.45 7.26 -14.25
N GLU A 12 11.50 7.50 -15.15
CA GLU A 12 11.29 8.79 -15.81
C GLU A 12 10.93 9.92 -14.82
N PHE A 13 10.49 9.58 -13.61
CA PHE A 13 10.21 10.52 -12.52
C PHE A 13 11.38 10.71 -11.54
N GLN A 14 12.53 10.07 -11.78
CA GLN A 14 13.75 10.16 -10.96
C GLN A 14 13.52 9.79 -9.48
N ARG A 15 12.66 8.80 -9.23
CA ARG A 15 12.24 8.39 -7.88
C ARG A 15 13.19 7.35 -7.27
N ARG A 16 14.12 6.76 -8.03
CA ARG A 16 15.12 5.81 -7.48
C ARG A 16 15.90 6.39 -6.30
N ASN A 17 16.30 7.65 -6.36
CA ASN A 17 17.03 8.32 -5.27
C ASN A 17 16.22 8.35 -3.96
N ILE A 18 14.89 8.49 -4.05
CA ILE A 18 14.00 8.45 -2.89
C ILE A 18 14.01 7.04 -2.29
N ALA A 19 13.90 6.01 -3.13
CA ALA A 19 13.95 4.62 -2.71
C ALA A 19 15.28 4.27 -2.04
N GLU A 20 16.42 4.69 -2.62
CA GLU A 20 17.75 4.46 -2.04
C GLU A 20 17.92 5.17 -0.69
N ASN A 21 17.32 6.36 -0.50
CA ASN A 21 17.33 7.04 0.80
C ASN A 21 16.45 6.33 1.83
N ILE A 22 15.30 5.78 1.43
CA ILE A 22 14.48 4.94 2.29
C ILE A 22 15.29 3.74 2.77
N ILE A 23 15.94 3.00 1.86
CA ILE A 23 16.77 1.82 2.18
C ILE A 23 17.84 2.17 3.22
N LYS A 24 18.54 3.29 3.05
CA LYS A 24 19.57 3.76 4.02
C LYS A 24 19.00 3.99 5.43
N LEU A 25 17.72 4.35 5.54
CA LEU A 25 17.02 4.61 6.80
C LEU A 25 16.38 3.35 7.41
N LEU A 26 16.32 2.22 6.69
CA LEU A 26 15.80 0.95 7.22
C LEU A 26 16.82 0.28 8.15
N LYS A 27 17.09 0.96 9.26
CA LYS A 27 18.03 0.58 10.33
C LYS A 27 17.40 0.84 11.69
N PRO A 28 17.63 -0.02 12.71
CA PRO A 28 17.00 0.15 14.02
C PRO A 28 17.28 1.51 14.67
N GLU A 29 18.48 2.06 14.47
CA GLU A 29 18.89 3.33 15.08
C GLU A 29 18.19 4.56 14.51
N ALA A 30 17.58 4.44 13.32
CA ALA A 30 16.86 5.55 12.69
C ALA A 30 15.44 5.73 13.24
N ASP A 31 14.87 4.70 13.88
CA ASP A 31 13.52 4.69 14.49
C ASP A 31 12.42 5.30 13.59
N ILE A 32 12.43 4.96 12.29
CA ILE A 32 11.48 5.51 11.31
C ILE A 32 10.22 4.67 11.10
N SER A 33 10.12 3.47 11.71
CA SER A 33 9.05 2.51 11.47
C SER A 33 7.91 2.66 12.49
N PRO A 34 6.64 2.84 12.07
CA PRO A 34 6.15 2.81 10.69
C PRO A 34 6.50 4.07 9.89
N LEU A 35 7.01 3.84 8.68
CA LEU A 35 7.27 4.83 7.64
C LEU A 35 6.02 4.99 6.77
N VAL A 36 5.61 6.21 6.44
CA VAL A 36 4.55 6.47 5.45
C VAL A 36 5.14 6.96 4.13
N ILE A 37 4.71 6.36 3.02
CA ILE A 37 4.82 6.91 1.67
C ILE A 37 3.45 7.52 1.32
N ASP A 38 3.37 8.84 1.43
CA ASP A 38 2.16 9.61 1.19
C ASP A 38 2.05 10.08 -0.27
N GLY A 39 0.83 10.19 -0.75
CA GLY A 39 0.55 10.83 -2.04
C GLY A 39 -0.92 10.73 -2.42
N ALA A 40 -1.37 11.66 -3.27
CA ALA A 40 -2.72 11.65 -3.80
C ALA A 40 -3.02 10.42 -4.67
N TRP A 41 -4.27 10.28 -5.10
CA TRP A 41 -4.63 9.25 -6.08
C TRP A 41 -3.95 9.52 -7.42
N GLY A 42 -3.47 8.46 -8.07
CA GLY A 42 -2.82 8.57 -9.37
C GLY A 42 -1.41 9.15 -9.36
N THR A 43 -0.73 9.27 -8.20
CA THR A 43 0.68 9.71 -8.15
C THR A 43 1.70 8.61 -8.46
N GLY A 44 1.26 7.35 -8.59
CA GLY A 44 2.12 6.19 -8.87
C GLY A 44 2.71 5.51 -7.63
N LYS A 45 2.06 5.62 -6.47
CA LYS A 45 2.50 5.00 -5.21
C LYS A 45 2.72 3.49 -5.34
N SER A 46 1.73 2.73 -5.82
CA SER A 46 1.83 1.26 -5.91
C SER A 46 3.01 0.81 -6.79
N GLU A 47 3.22 1.46 -7.94
CA GLU A 47 4.39 1.19 -8.79
C GLU A 47 5.70 1.53 -8.06
N PHE A 48 5.78 2.68 -7.38
CA PHE A 48 6.95 3.03 -6.58
C PHE A 48 7.24 2.00 -5.50
N SER A 49 6.21 1.53 -4.78
CA SER A 49 6.31 0.57 -3.68
C SER A 49 6.79 -0.80 -4.15
N ILE A 50 6.33 -1.25 -5.31
CA ILE A 50 6.80 -2.48 -5.95
C ILE A 50 8.27 -2.34 -6.38
N LYS A 51 8.64 -1.22 -7.02
CA LYS A 51 10.03 -0.97 -7.41
C LYS A 51 10.95 -0.86 -6.18
N LEU A 52 10.47 -0.24 -5.10
CA LEU A 52 11.17 -0.17 -3.82
C LEU A 52 11.38 -1.56 -3.22
N LYS A 53 10.35 -2.43 -3.21
CA LYS A 53 10.45 -3.83 -2.79
C LYS A 53 11.59 -4.54 -3.53
N ASN A 54 11.58 -4.45 -4.86
CA ASN A 54 12.57 -5.10 -5.72
C ASN A 54 13.98 -4.52 -5.52
N LEU A 55 14.10 -3.20 -5.31
CA LEU A 55 15.37 -2.55 -5.02
C LEU A 55 15.96 -2.95 -3.66
N ILE A 56 15.11 -3.13 -2.63
CA ILE A 56 15.57 -3.64 -1.32
C ILE A 56 16.12 -5.05 -1.49
N ILE A 57 15.41 -5.93 -2.20
CA ILE A 57 15.85 -7.32 -2.44
C ILE A 57 17.17 -7.35 -3.21
N GLU A 58 17.37 -6.45 -4.17
CA GLU A 58 18.61 -6.33 -4.95
C GLU A 58 19.79 -5.85 -4.09
N GLN A 59 19.60 -4.83 -3.24
CA GLN A 59 20.68 -4.20 -2.48
C GLN A 59 20.97 -4.87 -1.13
N GLU A 60 19.98 -5.52 -0.53
CA GLU A 60 20.06 -6.16 0.78
C GLU A 60 19.56 -7.61 0.68
N THR A 61 20.38 -8.50 0.12
CA THR A 61 20.01 -9.89 -0.19
C THR A 61 19.62 -10.74 1.03
N GLU A 62 20.06 -10.33 2.22
CA GLU A 62 19.71 -10.99 3.49
C GLU A 62 18.37 -10.49 4.08
N SER A 63 17.84 -9.36 3.58
CA SER A 63 16.55 -8.81 4.00
C SER A 63 15.39 -9.61 3.42
N LYS A 64 14.39 -9.89 4.26
CA LYS A 64 13.11 -10.47 3.86
C LYS A 64 12.10 -9.36 3.64
N VAL A 65 11.61 -9.24 2.41
CA VAL A 65 10.71 -8.16 2.00
C VAL A 65 9.40 -8.74 1.52
N VAL A 66 8.28 -8.28 2.08
CA VAL A 66 6.93 -8.65 1.64
C VAL A 66 6.14 -7.41 1.26
N TYR A 67 5.34 -7.52 0.20
CA TYR A 67 4.37 -6.51 -0.20
C TYR A 67 2.97 -7.06 0.05
N VAL A 68 2.12 -6.24 0.66
CA VAL A 68 0.75 -6.56 1.04
C VAL A 68 -0.17 -5.50 0.46
N ASP A 69 -1.16 -5.93 -0.32
CA ASP A 69 -2.29 -5.10 -0.71
C ASP A 69 -3.35 -5.23 0.40
N ALA A 70 -3.45 -4.24 1.29
CA ALA A 70 -4.34 -4.32 2.43
C ALA A 70 -5.81 -4.23 2.03
N PHE A 71 -6.12 -3.61 0.89
CA PHE A 71 -7.50 -3.47 0.42
C PHE A 71 -8.07 -4.80 -0.06
N LYS A 72 -7.27 -5.57 -0.80
CA LYS A 72 -7.62 -6.96 -1.14
C LYS A 72 -7.88 -7.81 0.11
N GLY A 73 -7.03 -7.65 1.11
CA GLY A 73 -7.13 -8.36 2.39
C GLY A 73 -8.14 -7.78 3.38
N ASP A 74 -8.91 -6.74 3.06
CA ASP A 74 -9.80 -6.07 4.02
C ASP A 74 -11.08 -6.88 4.35
N HIS A 75 -11.30 -7.96 3.61
CA HIS A 75 -12.23 -9.04 3.94
C HIS A 75 -11.72 -9.89 5.11
N ALA A 76 -10.41 -9.99 5.32
CA ALA A 76 -9.86 -10.64 6.49
C ALA A 76 -10.23 -9.79 7.71
N GLU A 77 -11.13 -10.27 8.55
CA GLU A 77 -11.62 -9.53 9.73
C GLU A 77 -10.52 -9.27 10.80
N SER A 78 -9.27 -9.69 10.57
CA SER A 78 -8.15 -9.53 11.49
C SER A 78 -6.89 -8.97 10.81
N PRO A 79 -6.49 -7.72 11.13
CA PRO A 79 -5.19 -7.17 10.75
C PRO A 79 -4.00 -8.02 11.19
N LEU A 80 -4.11 -8.66 12.37
CA LEU A 80 -3.07 -9.56 12.87
C LEU A 80 -2.90 -10.76 11.95
N LEU A 81 -3.98 -11.33 11.44
CA LEU A 81 -3.93 -12.43 10.47
C LEU A 81 -3.29 -12.00 9.13
N LEU A 82 -3.65 -10.81 8.63
CA LEU A 82 -3.05 -10.25 7.41
C LEU A 82 -1.52 -10.12 7.54
N ILE A 83 -1.06 -9.47 8.61
CA ILE A 83 0.37 -9.21 8.83
C ILE A 83 1.13 -10.51 9.10
N THR A 84 0.58 -11.42 9.92
CA THR A 84 1.24 -12.72 10.19
C THR A 84 1.27 -13.61 8.94
N SER A 85 0.24 -13.59 8.10
CA SER A 85 0.28 -14.30 6.81
C SER A 85 1.36 -13.74 5.88
N ALA A 86 1.52 -12.42 5.85
CA ALA A 86 2.57 -11.77 5.07
C ALA A 86 3.97 -12.11 5.58
N ILE A 87 4.18 -12.19 6.90
CA ILE A 87 5.46 -12.65 7.45
C ILE A 87 5.69 -14.11 7.10
N ALA A 88 4.69 -14.98 7.27
CA ALA A 88 4.84 -16.41 6.98
C ALA A 88 5.20 -16.70 5.50
N SER A 89 4.71 -15.89 4.55
CA SER A 89 4.93 -16.12 3.12
C SER A 89 6.39 -15.90 2.68
N ILE A 90 7.20 -15.21 3.48
CA ILE A 90 8.62 -14.94 3.21
C ILE A 90 9.57 -15.83 4.01
N LEU A 91 9.04 -16.67 4.90
CA LEU A 91 9.83 -17.62 5.68
C LEU A 91 10.09 -18.92 4.90
N PRO A 92 11.26 -19.56 5.10
CA PRO A 92 11.47 -20.93 4.66
C PRO A 92 10.44 -21.88 5.29
N GLU A 93 10.06 -22.96 4.59
CA GLU A 93 9.02 -23.90 5.04
C GLU A 93 9.26 -24.47 6.46
N GLU A 94 10.51 -24.74 6.83
CA GLU A 94 10.87 -25.21 8.17
C GLU A 94 10.53 -24.20 9.28
N GLU A 95 10.78 -22.91 9.04
CA GLU A 95 10.47 -21.84 9.99
C GLU A 95 9.00 -21.44 9.95
N LYS A 96 8.41 -21.47 8.75
CA LYS A 96 7.01 -21.11 8.48
C LYS A 96 6.01 -21.92 9.29
N GLN A 97 6.15 -23.25 9.32
CA GLN A 97 5.23 -24.11 10.09
C GLN A 97 5.27 -23.82 11.60
N ASN A 98 6.49 -23.59 12.13
CA ASN A 98 6.66 -23.23 13.53
C ASN A 98 6.06 -21.84 13.82
N PHE A 99 6.29 -20.87 12.92
CA PHE A 99 5.73 -19.53 13.02
C PHE A 99 4.20 -19.54 13.00
N ILE A 100 3.58 -20.26 12.06
CA ILE A 100 2.12 -20.43 11.99
C ILE A 100 1.61 -20.98 13.32
N LYS A 101 2.21 -22.06 13.82
CA LYS A 101 1.81 -22.71 15.08
C LYS A 101 1.88 -21.74 16.28
N ARG A 102 2.94 -20.92 16.37
CA ARG A 102 3.12 -19.94 17.45
C ARG A 102 2.22 -18.71 17.30
N SER A 103 1.82 -18.36 16.07
CA SER A 103 0.96 -17.21 15.76
C SER A 103 -0.53 -17.50 15.98
N LEU A 104 -0.97 -18.75 15.76
CA LEU A 104 -2.38 -19.16 15.84
C LEU A 104 -3.09 -18.78 17.15
N PRO A 105 -2.50 -18.96 18.35
CA PRO A 105 -3.16 -18.57 19.60
C PRO A 105 -3.49 -17.07 19.65
N ALA A 106 -2.55 -16.21 19.24
CA ALA A 106 -2.73 -14.77 19.21
C ALA A 106 -3.78 -14.35 18.17
N ILE A 107 -3.73 -14.94 16.97
CA ILE A 107 -4.71 -14.70 15.91
C ILE A 107 -6.13 -15.08 16.35
N ARG A 108 -6.29 -16.27 16.96
CA ARG A 108 -7.58 -16.75 17.45
C ARG A 108 -8.16 -15.84 18.52
N PHE A 109 -7.32 -15.39 19.45
CA PHE A 109 -7.76 -14.45 20.48
C PHE A 109 -8.20 -13.12 19.87
N GLY A 110 -7.41 -12.55 18.95
CA GLY A 110 -7.76 -11.32 18.24
C GLY A 110 -9.12 -11.40 17.54
N LEU A 111 -9.39 -12.51 16.83
CA LEU A 111 -10.67 -12.77 16.19
C LEU A 111 -11.84 -12.91 17.20
N LYS A 112 -11.63 -13.58 18.34
CA LYS A 112 -12.67 -13.73 19.38
C LYS A 112 -13.09 -12.39 20.00
N THR A 113 -12.17 -11.45 20.15
CA THR A 113 -12.44 -10.12 20.73
C THR A 113 -13.21 -9.23 19.76
N VAL A 114 -12.86 -9.25 18.47
CA VAL A 114 -13.59 -8.52 17.42
C VAL A 114 -15.06 -8.97 17.35
N LEU A 115 -15.32 -10.29 17.46
CA LEU A 115 -16.67 -10.85 17.48
C LEU A 115 -17.52 -10.46 18.70
N LYS A 116 -16.91 -10.06 19.83
CA LYS A 116 -17.64 -9.62 21.03
C LYS A 116 -17.94 -8.10 21.01
N ALA A 117 -17.22 -7.31 20.21
CA ALA A 117 -17.32 -5.84 20.19
C ALA A 117 -18.24 -5.28 19.08
N GLY A 118 -18.73 -6.11 18.15
CA GLY A 118 -19.66 -5.71 17.09
C GLY A 118 -20.58 -6.87 16.70
N ALA A 119 -21.87 -6.57 16.51
CA ALA A 119 -22.91 -7.57 16.29
C ALA A 119 -22.67 -8.47 15.04
N GLY A 120 -22.76 -9.79 15.23
CA GLY A 120 -23.25 -10.72 14.20
C GLY A 120 -22.23 -11.47 13.35
N TRP A 121 -21.88 -12.69 13.78
CA TRP A 121 -21.75 -13.92 12.97
C TRP A 121 -21.43 -13.79 11.47
N PHE A 122 -20.18 -14.06 11.04
CA PHE A 122 -19.87 -14.91 9.88
C PHE A 122 -18.34 -15.15 9.69
N LEU A 123 -17.75 -16.12 10.41
CA LEU A 123 -16.57 -16.85 9.88
C LEU A 123 -17.01 -17.77 8.73
N ARG A 124 -17.76 -17.27 7.74
CA ARG A 124 -18.21 -18.07 6.60
C ARG A 124 -17.65 -17.46 5.30
N GLN A 125 -16.65 -18.20 4.82
CA GLN A 125 -16.44 -18.62 3.44
C GLN A 125 -15.86 -17.66 2.39
N GLU A 126 -15.62 -16.38 2.65
CA GLU A 126 -14.77 -15.59 1.74
C GLU A 126 -13.35 -15.44 2.31
N ALA A 127 -12.72 -16.59 2.48
CA ALA A 127 -11.31 -16.74 2.84
C ALA A 127 -10.48 -17.00 1.57
N SER A 128 -10.62 -16.16 0.54
CA SER A 128 -9.83 -16.30 -0.69
C SER A 128 -8.37 -15.88 -0.51
N GLU A 129 -8.05 -15.13 0.56
CA GLU A 129 -6.72 -14.52 0.72
C GLU A 129 -5.96 -14.90 1.99
N VAL A 130 -6.58 -15.63 2.92
CA VAL A 130 -5.84 -16.24 4.04
C VAL A 130 -5.10 -17.46 3.49
N ALA A 131 -3.79 -17.54 3.72
CA ALA A 131 -2.99 -18.68 3.29
C ALA A 131 -3.65 -19.99 3.73
N GLU A 132 -3.83 -20.94 2.81
CA GLU A 132 -4.51 -22.23 3.06
C GLU A 132 -3.98 -22.93 4.31
N GLU A 133 -2.68 -22.82 4.56
CA GLU A 133 -2.01 -23.36 5.75
C GLU A 133 -2.53 -22.76 7.07
N PHE A 134 -2.76 -21.45 7.14
CA PHE A 134 -3.36 -20.81 8.32
C PHE A 134 -4.81 -21.27 8.49
N GLN A 135 -5.57 -21.40 7.39
CA GLN A 135 -6.94 -21.90 7.46
C GLN A 135 -7.00 -23.32 7.99
N ASP A 136 -6.15 -24.21 7.47
CA ASP A 136 -6.10 -25.60 7.88
C ASP A 136 -5.63 -25.74 9.33
N ALA A 137 -4.65 -24.95 9.75
CA ALA A 137 -4.19 -24.95 11.13
C ALA A 137 -5.24 -24.34 12.10
N MET A 138 -6.01 -23.35 11.63
CA MET A 138 -7.16 -22.81 12.36
C MET A 138 -8.26 -23.85 12.54
N LYS A 139 -8.66 -24.57 11.48
CA LYS A 139 -9.65 -25.64 11.52
C LYS A 139 -9.23 -26.75 12.49
N LYS A 140 -7.98 -27.20 12.42
CA LYS A 140 -7.45 -28.31 13.24
C LYS A 140 -7.49 -28.04 14.75
N ALA A 141 -7.41 -26.77 15.18
CA ALA A 141 -7.48 -26.43 16.59
C ALA A 141 -8.73 -25.60 16.96
N SER A 142 -9.82 -25.77 16.21
CA SER A 142 -11.17 -25.24 16.49
C SER A 142 -11.94 -26.03 17.56
N ASN A 143 -11.28 -26.82 18.42
CA ASN A 143 -11.93 -27.56 19.51
C ASN A 143 -11.60 -26.90 20.86
N ALA A 144 -12.26 -25.80 21.19
CA ALA A 144 -12.30 -25.28 22.56
C ALA A 144 -13.57 -24.44 22.75
N ALA A 145 -14.50 -24.98 23.54
CA ALA A 145 -15.76 -24.36 23.91
C ALA A 145 -15.53 -23.10 24.77
N ILE A 146 -16.45 -22.16 24.68
CA ILE A 146 -16.42 -20.85 25.34
C ILE A 146 -17.35 -20.93 26.54
N ASP A 147 -16.82 -20.90 27.76
CA ASP A 147 -17.60 -20.59 28.97
C ASP A 147 -17.23 -19.19 29.45
N GLY A 148 -18.23 -18.39 29.83
CA GLY A 148 -18.09 -16.95 30.10
C GLY A 148 -18.26 -16.58 31.57
N THR A 149 -17.25 -16.86 32.40
CA THR A 149 -17.18 -16.42 33.81
C THR A 149 -16.21 -15.23 33.97
N ILE A 150 -16.32 -14.42 35.03
CA ILE A 150 -15.41 -13.28 35.29
C ILE A 150 -13.95 -13.74 35.50
N GLU A 151 -13.74 -14.89 36.15
CA GLU A 151 -12.42 -15.54 36.22
C GLU A 151 -11.90 -15.90 34.82
N ASN A 152 -12.79 -16.40 33.95
CA ASN A 152 -12.44 -16.69 32.55
C ASN A 152 -12.07 -15.42 31.78
N ILE A 153 -12.61 -14.23 32.11
CA ILE A 153 -12.20 -12.97 31.45
C ILE A 153 -10.78 -12.56 31.85
N LEU A 154 -10.40 -12.72 33.13
CA LEU A 154 -9.04 -12.44 33.59
C LEU A 154 -8.05 -13.46 33.04
N GLU A 155 -8.41 -14.75 33.05
CA GLU A 155 -7.62 -15.81 32.43
C GLU A 155 -7.48 -15.61 30.92
N ASP A 156 -8.57 -15.28 30.22
CA ASP A 156 -8.59 -14.93 28.79
C ASP A 156 -7.61 -13.77 28.51
N HIS A 157 -7.59 -12.75 29.38
CA HIS A 157 -6.70 -11.60 29.22
C HIS A 157 -5.23 -11.97 29.45
N MET A 158 -4.92 -12.70 30.51
CA MET A 158 -3.56 -13.17 30.78
C MET A 158 -3.05 -14.12 29.68
N GLU A 159 -3.92 -15.00 29.18
CA GLU A 159 -3.60 -15.89 28.07
C GLU A 159 -3.36 -15.09 26.78
N SER A 160 -4.11 -14.00 26.56
CA SER A 160 -3.92 -13.11 25.43
C SER A 160 -2.55 -12.43 25.42
N GLU A 161 -2.11 -11.88 26.55
CA GLU A 161 -0.80 -11.25 26.66
C GLU A 161 0.31 -12.28 26.43
N LYS A 162 0.16 -13.47 27.01
CA LYS A 162 1.10 -14.58 26.79
C LYS A 162 1.18 -14.98 25.32
N ASN A 163 0.05 -15.07 24.63
CA ASN A 163 0.00 -15.43 23.21
C ASN A 163 0.64 -14.35 22.33
N ILE A 164 0.37 -13.08 22.61
CA ILE A 164 0.98 -11.95 21.91
C ILE A 164 2.49 -11.90 22.17
N ASN A 165 2.94 -12.10 23.41
CA ASN A 165 4.36 -12.14 23.74
C ASN A 165 5.08 -13.32 23.06
N SER A 166 4.44 -14.49 22.99
CA SER A 166 4.98 -15.64 22.25
C SER A 166 5.15 -15.36 20.76
N LEU A 167 4.19 -14.64 20.15
CA LEU A 167 4.28 -14.18 18.77
C LEU A 167 5.42 -13.16 18.60
N LYS A 168 5.51 -12.15 19.48
CA LYS A 168 6.59 -11.15 19.47
C LYS A 168 7.95 -11.80 19.52
N SER A 169 8.19 -12.69 20.48
CA SER A 169 9.45 -13.42 20.58
C SER A 169 9.75 -14.27 19.34
N CYS A 170 8.73 -14.85 18.71
CA CYS A 170 8.93 -15.58 17.46
C CYS A 170 9.41 -14.67 16.33
N ILE A 171 8.85 -13.47 16.24
CA ILE A 171 9.24 -12.47 15.24
C ILE A 171 10.64 -11.92 15.57
N GLU A 172 10.94 -11.69 16.84
CA GLU A 172 12.28 -11.30 17.32
C GLU A 172 13.34 -12.32 16.90
N ASP A 173 13.09 -13.62 17.13
CA ASP A 173 13.99 -14.72 16.73
C ASP A 173 14.32 -14.69 15.23
N ILE A 174 13.33 -14.37 14.38
CA ILE A 174 13.50 -14.25 12.93
C ILE A 174 14.26 -12.95 12.60
N SER A 175 13.82 -11.84 13.16
CA SER A 175 14.35 -10.50 12.89
C SER A 175 15.82 -10.34 13.31
N ASN A 176 16.26 -11.10 14.32
CA ASN A 176 17.65 -11.17 14.76
C ASN A 176 18.58 -11.86 13.75
N LYS A 177 18.03 -12.73 12.89
CA LYS A 177 18.78 -13.38 11.81
C LYS A 177 18.74 -12.55 10.54
N GLN A 178 17.57 -12.00 10.22
CA GLN A 178 17.28 -11.36 8.94
C GLN A 178 16.36 -10.17 9.14
N LYS A 179 16.69 -9.03 8.52
CA LYS A 179 15.82 -7.86 8.52
C LYS A 179 14.48 -8.19 7.86
N ILE A 180 13.37 -7.76 8.44
CA ILE A 180 12.04 -7.93 7.86
C ILE A 180 11.50 -6.56 7.44
N VAL A 181 11.10 -6.42 6.19
CA VAL A 181 10.47 -5.21 5.66
C VAL A 181 9.09 -5.56 5.11
N ILE A 182 8.05 -4.93 5.65
CA ILE A 182 6.65 -5.17 5.32
C ILE A 182 6.09 -3.90 4.69
N ILE A 183 5.81 -3.95 3.40
CA ILE A 183 5.20 -2.85 2.65
C ILE A 183 3.70 -3.12 2.59
N ILE A 184 2.88 -2.22 3.16
CA ILE A 184 1.43 -2.31 3.17
C ILE A 184 0.87 -1.19 2.28
N ASP A 185 0.30 -1.55 1.14
CA ASP A 185 -0.32 -0.61 0.19
C ASP A 185 -1.85 -0.61 0.28
N GLU A 186 -2.45 0.43 -0.29
CA GLU A 186 -3.89 0.65 -0.43
C GLU A 186 -4.64 0.75 0.91
N LEU A 187 -3.94 1.14 1.99
CA LEU A 187 -4.52 1.28 3.32
C LEU A 187 -5.68 2.30 3.37
N ASP A 188 -5.62 3.35 2.55
CA ASP A 188 -6.69 4.37 2.45
C ASP A 188 -7.96 3.87 1.75
N ARG A 189 -7.93 2.71 1.10
CA ARG A 189 -9.11 2.11 0.45
C ARG A 189 -9.85 1.13 1.33
N CYS A 190 -9.21 0.60 2.37
CA CYS A 190 -9.82 -0.31 3.32
C CYS A 190 -11.00 0.33 4.06
N LYS A 191 -11.89 -0.51 4.59
CA LYS A 191 -12.89 -0.08 5.58
C LYS A 191 -12.25 0.76 6.70
N PRO A 192 -12.92 1.83 7.18
CA PRO A 192 -12.34 2.72 8.20
C PRO A 192 -11.87 2.02 9.48
N SER A 193 -12.60 1.01 9.95
CA SER A 193 -12.23 0.24 11.14
C SER A 193 -11.00 -0.63 10.89
N PHE A 194 -10.90 -1.24 9.70
CA PHE A 194 -9.79 -2.12 9.35
C PHE A 194 -8.47 -1.35 9.21
N SER A 195 -8.48 -0.22 8.49
CA SER A 195 -7.28 0.62 8.33
C SER A 195 -6.77 1.18 9.66
N THR A 196 -7.68 1.64 10.52
CA THR A 196 -7.34 2.11 11.87
C THR A 196 -6.73 0.98 12.72
N ASN A 197 -7.36 -0.20 12.71
CA ASN A 197 -6.87 -1.36 13.46
C ASN A 197 -5.51 -1.87 12.95
N ILE A 198 -5.20 -1.77 11.65
CA ILE A 198 -3.85 -2.10 11.12
C ILE A 198 -2.79 -1.25 11.82
N ILE A 199 -2.98 0.07 11.88
CA ILE A 199 -2.01 1.01 12.44
C ILE A 199 -1.80 0.74 13.94
N GLU A 200 -2.88 0.50 14.67
CA GLU A 200 -2.84 0.11 16.08
C GLU A 200 -2.12 -1.23 16.29
N THR A 201 -2.47 -2.24 15.48
CA THR A 201 -1.86 -3.57 15.53
C THR A 201 -0.36 -3.48 15.33
N ILE A 202 0.10 -2.72 14.33
CA ILE A 202 1.53 -2.49 14.08
C ILE A 202 2.19 -1.88 15.30
N LYS A 203 1.62 -0.82 15.86
CA LYS A 203 2.23 -0.11 17.00
C LYS A 203 2.29 -0.94 18.27
N HIS A 204 1.25 -1.72 18.57
CA HIS A 204 1.17 -2.46 19.83
C HIS A 204 1.88 -3.82 19.78
N ILE A 205 1.90 -4.47 18.62
CA ILE A 205 2.40 -5.84 18.47
C ILE A 205 3.75 -5.90 17.76
N PHE A 206 4.00 -5.03 16.78
CA PHE A 206 5.15 -5.17 15.88
C PHE A 206 6.21 -4.07 16.02
N ASP A 207 6.23 -3.35 17.15
CA ASP A 207 7.34 -2.46 17.54
C ASP A 207 8.54 -3.33 17.97
N ILE A 208 9.18 -3.98 17.00
CA ILE A 208 10.25 -4.98 17.17
C ILE A 208 11.48 -4.53 16.37
N ASN A 209 12.66 -4.67 16.97
CA ASN A 209 13.92 -4.34 16.31
C ASN A 209 14.08 -5.12 15.00
N ASN A 210 14.62 -4.46 13.97
CA ASN A 210 14.86 -5.06 12.65
C ASN A 210 13.58 -5.51 11.90
N VAL A 211 12.39 -5.08 12.36
CA VAL A 211 11.11 -5.21 11.66
C VAL A 211 10.63 -3.82 11.24
N PHE A 212 10.51 -3.59 9.94
CA PHE A 212 10.18 -2.28 9.39
C PHE A 212 8.86 -2.32 8.63
N PHE A 213 7.95 -1.39 8.95
CA PHE A 213 6.70 -1.20 8.22
C PHE A 213 6.80 0.03 7.34
N ILE A 214 6.37 -0.14 6.09
CA ILE A 214 6.22 0.94 5.12
C ILE A 214 4.74 0.98 4.71
N LEU A 215 4.01 1.97 5.19
CA LEU A 215 2.61 2.19 4.89
C LEU A 215 2.49 3.10 3.67
N VAL A 216 1.82 2.64 2.64
CA VAL A 216 1.64 3.36 1.38
C VAL A 216 0.18 3.76 1.30
N THR A 217 -0.08 5.07 1.34
CA THR A 217 -1.45 5.56 1.54
C THR A 217 -1.65 6.98 1.03
N ASN A 218 -2.89 7.45 1.04
CA ASN A 218 -3.23 8.86 1.02
C ASN A 218 -3.59 9.29 2.45
N THR A 219 -2.74 10.11 3.06
CA THR A 219 -2.88 10.50 4.47
C THR A 219 -4.19 11.25 4.75
N GLU A 220 -4.68 12.05 3.82
CA GLU A 220 -5.95 12.77 3.99
C GLU A 220 -7.15 11.81 4.00
N GLN A 221 -7.12 10.77 3.18
CA GLN A 221 -8.16 9.73 3.18
C GLN A 221 -8.08 8.88 4.46
N LEU A 222 -6.86 8.57 4.91
CA LEU A 222 -6.66 7.85 6.17
C LEU A 222 -7.17 8.66 7.39
N LYS A 223 -6.95 9.98 7.42
CA LYS A 223 -7.54 10.87 8.43
C LYS A 223 -9.07 10.85 8.38
N ALA A 224 -9.65 10.86 7.17
CA ALA A 224 -11.10 10.76 7.02
C ALA A 224 -11.65 9.44 7.58
N SER A 225 -10.94 8.32 7.39
CA SER A 225 -11.26 7.03 8.01
C SER A 225 -11.24 7.09 9.54
N ILE A 226 -10.22 7.71 10.14
CA ILE A 226 -10.14 7.88 11.61
C ILE A 226 -11.28 8.75 12.13
N ASN A 227 -11.58 9.86 11.44
CA ASN A 227 -12.69 10.73 11.80
C ASN A 227 -14.04 10.01 11.69
N HIS A 228 -14.19 9.05 10.78
CA HIS A 228 -15.39 8.23 10.67
C HIS A 228 -15.58 7.32 11.89
N ILE A 229 -14.50 6.76 12.44
CA ILE A 229 -14.55 5.85 13.61
C ILE A 229 -14.76 6.62 14.92
N TYR A 230 -14.03 7.70 15.14
CA TYR A 230 -14.02 8.39 16.42
C TYR A 230 -14.77 9.73 16.44
N GLY A 231 -15.28 10.16 15.29
CA GLY A 231 -15.93 11.45 15.10
C GLY A 231 -14.94 12.62 14.96
N TYR A 232 -15.44 13.74 14.43
CA TYR A 232 -14.65 14.96 14.16
C TYR A 232 -14.20 15.73 15.41
N SER A 233 -14.60 15.28 16.60
CA SER A 233 -14.11 15.85 17.87
C SER A 233 -12.65 15.50 18.13
N ILE A 234 -12.15 14.43 17.51
CA ILE A 234 -10.74 14.03 17.57
C ILE A 234 -9.96 14.67 16.45
N ASN A 235 -8.75 15.12 16.77
CA ASN A 235 -7.78 15.55 15.77
C ASN A 235 -7.07 14.31 15.19
N SER A 236 -7.49 13.88 14.00
CA SER A 236 -6.93 12.70 13.32
C SER A 236 -5.46 12.84 12.94
N GLN A 237 -4.95 14.06 12.71
CA GLN A 237 -3.49 14.25 12.55
C GLN A 237 -2.76 13.89 13.84
N LYS A 238 -3.17 14.44 14.98
CA LYS A 238 -2.58 14.10 16.28
C LYS A 238 -2.75 12.63 16.66
N TYR A 239 -3.81 12.00 16.16
CA TYR A 239 -3.97 10.55 16.28
C TYR A 239 -2.86 9.84 15.53
N LEU A 240 -2.72 10.11 14.23
CA LEU A 240 -1.70 9.53 13.36
C LEU A 240 -0.27 9.76 13.87
N ASP A 241 0.02 10.95 14.42
CA ASP A 241 1.34 11.30 14.98
C ASP A 241 1.76 10.39 16.15
N LYS A 242 0.81 9.70 16.81
CA LYS A 242 1.14 8.72 17.87
C LYS A 242 1.62 7.38 17.32
N PHE A 243 1.31 7.08 16.06
CA PHE A 243 1.55 5.78 15.45
C PHE A 243 2.57 5.82 14.32
N ILE A 244 2.62 6.89 13.54
CA ILE A 244 3.54 7.07 12.41
C ILE A 244 4.79 7.80 12.91
N LYS A 245 5.97 7.24 12.63
CA LYS A 245 7.25 7.83 13.06
C LYS A 245 7.88 8.72 11.99
N TYR A 246 7.64 8.44 10.71
CA TYR A 246 8.21 9.23 9.62
C TYR A 246 7.33 9.20 8.37
N THR A 247 7.26 10.31 7.63
CA THR A 247 6.45 10.45 6.42
C THR A 247 7.28 11.02 5.27
N ILE A 248 7.15 10.43 4.10
CA ILE A 248 7.70 10.90 2.83
C ILE A 248 6.53 11.12 1.87
N THR A 249 6.40 12.33 1.34
CA THR A 249 5.44 12.61 0.26
C THR A 249 6.10 12.32 -1.08
N LEU A 250 5.49 11.46 -1.89
CA LEU A 250 5.97 11.16 -3.22
C LEU A 250 5.77 12.38 -4.13
N PRO A 251 6.82 12.91 -4.77
CA PRO A 251 6.71 14.16 -5.51
C PRO A 251 5.91 13.97 -6.81
N ASP A 252 5.10 14.97 -7.13
CA ASP A 252 4.37 15.14 -8.39
C ASP A 252 5.14 15.97 -9.43
N THR A 253 6.37 16.36 -9.08
CA THR A 253 7.31 17.05 -9.97
C THR A 253 8.67 16.37 -9.96
N CYS A 254 9.42 16.46 -11.06
CA CYS A 254 10.84 16.11 -11.08
C CYS A 254 11.66 17.13 -11.88
N LEU A 255 12.99 17.03 -11.78
CA LEU A 255 13.92 17.94 -12.44
C LEU A 255 14.35 17.39 -13.81
N ILE A 256 13.89 18.04 -14.88
CA ILE A 256 14.39 17.79 -16.22
C ILE A 256 15.73 18.50 -16.39
N ASN A 257 16.74 17.79 -16.89
CA ASN A 257 18.11 18.29 -17.09
C ASN A 257 18.74 18.91 -15.83
N GLY A 258 18.32 18.49 -14.64
CA GLY A 258 18.87 18.94 -13.36
C GLY A 258 18.43 20.33 -12.88
N HIS A 259 17.66 21.10 -13.67
CA HIS A 259 17.32 22.49 -13.33
C HIS A 259 15.86 22.86 -13.58
N ASN A 260 15.17 22.22 -14.53
CA ASN A 260 13.80 22.60 -14.89
C ASN A 260 12.79 21.72 -14.16
N VAL A 261 12.02 22.31 -13.25
CA VAL A 261 10.92 21.61 -12.57
C VAL A 261 9.80 21.35 -13.58
N CYS A 262 9.44 20.08 -13.74
CA CYS A 262 8.32 19.66 -14.59
C CYS A 262 7.40 18.72 -13.81
N LYS A 263 6.10 18.76 -14.09
CA LYS A 263 5.15 17.81 -13.50
C LYS A 263 5.38 16.42 -14.05
N THR A 264 5.30 15.41 -13.17
CA THR A 264 5.40 14.01 -13.57
C THR A 264 4.30 13.63 -14.56
N SER A 265 3.11 14.25 -14.48
CA SER A 265 2.04 14.03 -15.46
C SER A 265 2.35 14.55 -16.86
N VAL A 266 3.10 15.65 -16.98
CA VAL A 266 3.56 16.15 -18.30
C VAL A 266 4.59 15.19 -18.90
N ILE A 267 5.54 14.71 -18.10
CA ILE A 267 6.53 13.71 -18.54
C ILE A 267 5.84 12.40 -18.92
N TYR A 268 4.82 12.01 -18.17
CA TYR A 268 4.05 10.81 -18.46
C TYR A 268 3.27 10.95 -19.76
N TRP A 269 2.73 12.14 -20.07
CA TRP A 269 2.13 12.40 -21.37
C TRP A 269 3.09 12.12 -22.52
N ASP A 270 4.35 12.58 -22.45
CA ASP A 270 5.35 12.32 -23.48
C ASP A 270 5.61 10.81 -23.69
N HIS A 271 5.55 10.01 -22.61
CA HIS A 271 5.60 8.55 -22.72
C HIS A 271 4.37 7.99 -23.47
N LEU A 272 3.16 8.44 -23.12
CA LEU A 272 1.91 7.97 -23.74
C LEU A 272 1.81 8.32 -25.22
N VAL A 273 2.36 9.46 -25.62
CA VAL A 273 2.47 9.88 -27.01
C VAL A 273 3.23 8.86 -27.85
N GLY A 274 4.20 8.15 -27.25
CA GLY A 274 4.97 7.08 -27.91
C GLY A 274 4.20 5.77 -28.13
N GLU A 275 3.07 5.56 -27.45
CA GLU A 275 2.35 4.28 -27.49
C GLU A 275 1.50 4.11 -28.75
N THR A 276 1.05 5.21 -29.36
CA THR A 276 0.20 5.17 -30.56
C THR A 276 0.61 6.24 -31.58
N THR A 277 0.54 5.88 -32.87
CA THR A 277 0.77 6.82 -33.99
C THR A 277 -0.21 8.00 -33.97
N LEU A 278 -1.42 7.76 -33.44
CA LEU A 278 -2.47 8.76 -33.33
C LEU A 278 -2.16 9.83 -32.29
N LEU A 279 -1.77 9.42 -31.08
CA LEU A 279 -1.34 10.37 -30.04
C LEU A 279 -0.09 11.12 -30.48
N ASN A 280 0.86 10.45 -31.15
CA ASN A 280 2.02 11.08 -31.75
C ASN A 280 1.66 12.21 -32.72
N LYS A 281 0.69 11.95 -33.62
CA LYS A 281 0.21 12.95 -34.58
C LYS A 281 -0.48 14.14 -33.89
N ILE A 282 -1.27 13.91 -32.85
CA ILE A 282 -1.91 15.01 -32.11
C ILE A 282 -0.84 15.83 -31.37
N ASN A 283 0.10 15.16 -30.73
CA ASN A 283 1.18 15.82 -30.00
C ASN A 283 2.06 16.69 -30.91
N SER A 284 2.32 16.25 -32.15
CA SER A 284 3.10 17.06 -33.10
C SER A 284 2.37 18.33 -33.55
N LEU A 285 1.03 18.35 -33.48
CA LEU A 285 0.21 19.52 -33.84
C LEU A 285 -0.05 20.45 -32.66
N VAL A 286 -0.37 19.90 -31.49
CA VAL A 286 -0.89 20.66 -30.33
C VAL A 286 -0.30 20.20 -28.98
N GLY A 287 0.86 19.55 -28.99
CA GLY A 287 1.47 18.98 -27.78
C GLY A 287 1.78 20.01 -26.70
N SER A 288 2.30 21.19 -27.07
CA SER A 288 2.55 22.28 -26.11
C SER A 288 1.28 22.72 -25.38
N PHE A 289 0.16 22.83 -26.10
CA PHE A 289 -1.14 23.16 -25.53
C PHE A 289 -1.64 22.07 -24.57
N ILE A 290 -1.45 20.78 -24.91
CA ILE A 290 -1.80 19.66 -24.03
C ILE A 290 -0.96 19.69 -22.75
N CYS A 291 0.36 19.87 -22.87
CA CYS A 291 1.26 19.95 -21.71
C CYS A 291 0.87 21.13 -20.79
N ASP A 292 0.57 22.30 -21.36
CA ASP A 292 0.07 23.46 -20.61
C ASP A 292 -1.24 23.15 -19.88
N LEU A 293 -2.16 22.45 -20.54
CA LEU A 293 -3.45 22.08 -19.98
C LEU A 293 -3.27 21.13 -18.77
N ILE A 294 -2.52 20.03 -18.96
CA ILE A 294 -2.16 19.07 -17.90
C ILE A 294 -1.51 19.80 -16.71
N GLN A 295 -0.57 20.71 -16.98
CA GLN A 295 0.16 21.42 -15.95
C GLN A 295 -0.75 22.37 -15.15
N ARG A 296 -1.59 23.15 -15.83
CA ARG A 296 -2.46 24.18 -15.23
C ARG A 296 -3.61 23.58 -14.44
N THR A 297 -4.16 22.45 -14.85
CA THR A 297 -5.27 21.79 -14.14
C THR A 297 -4.80 20.77 -13.10
N ASN A 298 -3.50 20.52 -13.03
CA ASN A 298 -2.90 19.60 -12.07
C ASN A 298 -3.39 18.15 -12.21
N LEU A 299 -3.48 17.63 -13.43
CA LEU A 299 -3.83 16.22 -13.62
C LEU A 299 -2.77 15.32 -12.97
N SER A 300 -3.25 14.26 -12.31
CA SER A 300 -2.46 13.12 -11.85
C SER A 300 -2.00 12.24 -13.03
N LEU A 301 -1.11 11.26 -12.77
CA LEU A 301 -0.71 10.29 -13.80
C LEU A 301 -1.94 9.49 -14.29
N ARG A 302 -2.84 9.12 -13.38
CA ARG A 302 -4.06 8.36 -13.69
C ARG A 302 -5.04 9.17 -14.54
N GLU A 303 -5.22 10.44 -14.22
CA GLU A 303 -6.07 11.32 -15.02
C GLU A 303 -5.45 11.59 -16.39
N THR A 304 -4.12 11.73 -16.46
CA THR A 304 -3.39 11.86 -17.74
C THR A 304 -3.56 10.61 -18.62
N GLN A 305 -3.48 9.40 -18.04
CA GLN A 305 -3.80 8.15 -18.74
C GLN A 305 -5.25 8.11 -19.22
N THR A 306 -6.16 8.60 -18.38
CA THR A 306 -7.59 8.62 -18.72
C THR A 306 -7.86 9.57 -19.87
N PHE A 307 -7.25 10.76 -19.83
CA PHE A 307 -7.32 11.75 -20.89
C PHE A 307 -6.74 11.21 -22.21
N SER A 308 -5.54 10.61 -22.20
CA SER A 308 -4.95 10.01 -23.41
C SER A 308 -5.84 8.92 -24.02
N ARG A 309 -6.42 8.06 -23.17
CA ARG A 309 -7.37 7.02 -23.58
C ARG A 309 -8.64 7.62 -24.18
N ASN A 310 -9.22 8.62 -23.53
CA ASN A 310 -10.44 9.27 -24.02
C ASN A 310 -10.19 9.96 -25.37
N LEU A 311 -9.03 10.56 -25.56
CA LEU A 311 -8.62 11.19 -26.82
C LEU A 311 -8.47 10.16 -27.94
N ASN A 312 -7.86 9.01 -27.63
CA ASN A 312 -7.76 7.91 -28.56
C ASN A 312 -9.15 7.36 -28.95
N ILE A 313 -10.03 7.13 -27.97
CA ILE A 313 -11.41 6.67 -28.20
C ILE A 313 -12.18 7.67 -29.07
N PHE A 314 -12.12 8.96 -28.73
CA PHE A 314 -12.82 10.01 -29.50
C PHE A 314 -12.40 9.98 -30.97
N ARG A 315 -11.12 9.80 -31.27
CA ARG A 315 -10.64 9.76 -32.65
C ARG A 315 -11.04 8.48 -33.38
N LEU A 316 -10.99 7.33 -32.72
CA LEU A 316 -11.45 6.07 -33.31
C LEU A 316 -12.94 6.14 -33.70
N LEU A 317 -13.76 6.84 -32.93
CA LEU A 317 -15.18 7.03 -33.23
C LEU A 317 -15.43 8.05 -34.37
N ASN A 318 -14.51 8.99 -34.60
CA ASN A 318 -14.68 10.12 -35.52
C ASN A 318 -13.72 10.08 -36.73
N ASP A 319 -13.27 8.88 -37.12
CA ASP A 319 -12.17 8.63 -38.08
C ASP A 319 -12.39 9.22 -39.50
N ASN A 320 -13.63 9.64 -39.82
CA ASN A 320 -13.99 10.27 -41.09
C ASN A 320 -14.07 11.81 -41.05
N GLU A 321 -14.29 12.43 -39.89
CA GLU A 321 -14.47 13.89 -39.76
C GLU A 321 -13.24 14.60 -39.18
N CYS A 322 -12.42 13.89 -38.40
CA CYS A 322 -11.31 14.46 -37.62
C CYS A 322 -9.91 14.19 -38.22
N LYS A 323 -9.77 14.17 -39.55
CA LYS A 323 -8.45 14.04 -40.21
C LYS A 323 -7.73 15.37 -40.46
N SER A 324 -8.33 16.49 -40.03
CA SER A 324 -7.73 17.80 -40.22
C SER A 324 -6.36 17.91 -39.54
N ASN A 325 -5.37 18.37 -40.29
CA ASN A 325 -4.05 18.75 -39.76
C ASN A 325 -4.06 20.20 -39.22
N ASP A 326 -5.21 20.86 -39.17
CA ASP A 326 -5.35 22.22 -38.63
C ASP A 326 -5.17 22.22 -37.10
N PRO A 327 -4.16 22.91 -36.55
CA PRO A 327 -3.94 22.99 -35.12
C PRO A 327 -5.14 23.50 -34.32
N PHE A 328 -5.93 24.45 -34.85
CA PHE A 328 -7.09 25.01 -34.14
C PHE A 328 -8.20 23.97 -33.97
N ILE A 329 -8.49 23.19 -35.03
CA ILE A 329 -9.47 22.10 -34.94
C ILE A 329 -8.99 21.05 -33.94
N ASN A 330 -7.69 20.74 -33.93
CA ASN A 330 -7.12 19.79 -32.98
C ASN A 330 -7.16 20.31 -31.53
N MET A 331 -6.97 21.61 -31.29
CA MET A 331 -7.13 22.22 -29.97
C MET A 331 -8.59 22.11 -29.48
N ILE A 332 -9.57 22.38 -30.34
CA ILE A 332 -10.99 22.24 -29.99
C ILE A 332 -11.31 20.80 -29.59
N VAL A 333 -10.82 19.82 -30.36
CA VAL A 333 -10.99 18.39 -30.03
C VAL A 333 -10.35 18.05 -28.70
N VAL A 334 -9.12 18.52 -28.44
CA VAL A 334 -8.43 18.31 -27.17
C VAL A 334 -9.27 18.85 -26.01
N VAL A 335 -9.75 20.10 -26.10
CA VAL A 335 -10.58 20.72 -25.05
C VAL A 335 -11.92 20.00 -24.88
N ALA A 336 -12.53 19.51 -25.97
CA ALA A 336 -13.80 18.79 -25.89
C ALA A 336 -13.69 17.42 -25.21
N VAL A 337 -12.50 16.81 -25.26
CA VAL A 337 -12.22 15.50 -24.65
C VAL A 337 -11.71 15.63 -23.21
N PHE A 338 -11.03 16.73 -22.91
CA PHE A 338 -10.38 16.99 -21.63
C PHE A 338 -11.38 17.16 -20.48
#